data_AF-A0A968IAM0-F1
#
_entry.id   AF-A0A968IAM0-F1
#
_cell.length_a   1.000
_cell.length_b   1.000
_cell.length_c   1.000
_cell.angle_alpha   90.00
_cell.angle_beta   90.00
_cell.angle_gamma   90.00
#
_symmetry.space_group_name_H-M   'P 1'
#
loop_
_entity.id
_entity.type
_entity.pdbx_description
1 polymer ?
#
loop_
_entity_poly.entity_id
_entity_poly.type
_entity_poly.pdbx_seq_one_letter_code
_entity_poly.pdbx_strand_id
1 'polypeptide(L)'
;MQQVDSIFQQITAEIPLLKRLTDRGKLLFVGDQETIQYLQNLFEPRNRHSSYHYYCWQEGRDSLECDRPRDSSFVDPDLLSTYQAIVVSSVYNEHMIFDWVNQQMSQFQLTIPILKLFSDIFVNFMSGRPLLETNKKEIVYPKISYAIATTPRSGSTVLSGTLGATKIAGFPKEHLRFPSQTLAQHCRFDYVRYLEVLMQYQTTENSVFGTKFIGHFFQSHYKSNFDFNRLLNKFNFIYLRRQNKIAQATSVLIGQKTKTWHISSNQNQQNYKNQLSQIQIEDSDLEQLHRQHQSILSQERFWEHFFEEHKISPLIIDYEHLIKSPEEQINQVLKYLKIIDEDRVKILPQYQYKLYKVIKKLNFFRNERKIRISLSNKKIQSDLSKLLIQRYKEKYNFQ
;
A
#
# COMPACT_ATOMS: atom_id res chain seq x y z
N MET A 1 18.40 14.44 -13.14
CA MET A 1 18.68 12.98 -13.11
C MET A 1 18.64 12.39 -11.69
N GLN A 2 19.42 12.89 -10.70
CA GLN A 2 19.43 12.33 -9.34
C GLN A 2 18.06 12.27 -8.65
N GLN A 3 17.20 13.27 -8.87
CA GLN A 3 15.84 13.29 -8.33
C GLN A 3 14.96 12.21 -8.98
N VAL A 4 14.99 12.08 -10.30
CA VAL A 4 14.27 11.05 -11.08
C VAL A 4 14.66 9.65 -10.58
N ASP A 5 15.97 9.39 -10.47
CA ASP A 5 16.49 8.12 -9.95
C ASP A 5 15.94 7.81 -8.56
N SER A 6 15.99 8.78 -7.65
CA SER A 6 15.50 8.61 -6.27
C SER A 6 14.01 8.28 -6.23
N ILE A 7 13.19 8.99 -7.01
CA ILE A 7 11.73 8.77 -7.08
C ILE A 7 11.44 7.36 -7.59
N PHE A 8 12.03 6.95 -8.72
CA PHE A 8 11.79 5.62 -9.27
C PHE A 8 12.34 4.51 -8.38
N GLN A 9 13.47 4.70 -7.71
CA GLN A 9 13.96 3.73 -6.72
C GLN A 9 12.97 3.54 -5.57
N GLN A 10 12.40 4.62 -5.03
CA GLN A 10 11.40 4.55 -3.96
C GLN A 10 10.11 3.85 -4.40
N ILE A 11 9.65 4.10 -5.63
CA ILE A 11 8.45 3.45 -6.19
C ILE A 11 8.72 1.96 -6.43
N THR A 12 9.84 1.62 -7.07
CA THR A 12 10.15 0.26 -7.52
C THR A 12 10.67 -0.67 -6.42
N ALA A 13 11.12 -0.12 -5.29
CA ALA A 13 11.58 -0.91 -4.14
C ALA A 13 10.48 -1.80 -3.54
N GLU A 14 9.22 -1.33 -3.52
CA GLU A 14 8.09 -2.13 -3.03
C GLU A 14 7.24 -2.74 -4.17
N ILE A 15 7.34 -2.20 -5.40
CA ILE A 15 6.39 -2.51 -6.48
C ILE A 15 7.13 -2.81 -7.80
N PRO A 16 7.00 -4.03 -8.38
CA PRO A 16 7.65 -4.39 -9.64
C PRO A 16 6.88 -3.87 -10.88
N LEU A 17 6.42 -2.61 -10.87
CA LEU A 17 5.59 -2.03 -11.93
C LEU A 17 6.30 -2.06 -13.29
N LEU A 18 7.51 -1.50 -13.34
CA LEU A 18 8.27 -1.38 -14.58
C LEU A 18 8.66 -2.76 -15.15
N LYS A 19 8.92 -3.75 -14.29
CA LYS A 19 9.13 -5.15 -14.70
C LYS A 19 7.85 -5.77 -15.28
N ARG A 20 6.66 -5.35 -14.88
CA ARG A 20 5.41 -5.84 -15.49
C ARG A 20 5.10 -5.17 -16.83
N LEU A 21 5.70 -4.01 -17.08
CA LEU A 21 5.62 -3.34 -18.37
C LEU A 21 6.54 -3.99 -19.40
N THR A 22 7.75 -4.45 -19.02
CA THR A 22 8.76 -5.03 -19.95
C THR A 22 8.23 -6.07 -20.93
N ASP A 23 7.15 -6.76 -20.55
CA ASP A 23 6.58 -7.88 -21.29
C ASP A 23 5.36 -7.48 -22.16
N ARG A 24 5.13 -6.17 -22.38
CA ARG A 24 3.87 -5.62 -22.94
C ARG A 24 3.94 -5.10 -24.39
N GLY A 25 4.72 -5.74 -25.26
CA GLY A 25 4.70 -5.43 -26.70
C GLY A 25 5.15 -4.01 -27.03
N LYS A 26 4.73 -3.47 -28.18
CA LYS A 26 5.22 -2.19 -28.72
C LYS A 26 4.57 -1.01 -27.99
N LEU A 27 5.36 -0.23 -27.25
CA LEU A 27 4.89 0.94 -26.50
C LEU A 27 5.67 2.19 -26.94
N LEU A 28 4.99 3.33 -26.97
CA LEU A 28 5.62 4.64 -27.16
C LEU A 28 5.61 5.39 -25.82
N PHE A 29 6.78 5.65 -25.25
CA PHE A 29 6.92 6.48 -24.05
C PHE A 29 7.08 7.95 -24.45
N VAL A 30 6.31 8.83 -23.82
CA VAL A 30 6.33 10.28 -24.08
C VAL A 30 6.53 11.00 -22.76
N GLY A 31 7.53 11.86 -22.64
CA GLY A 31 7.89 12.42 -21.34
C GLY A 31 8.98 13.48 -21.39
N ASP A 32 9.27 14.11 -20.25
CA ASP A 32 10.43 14.99 -20.12
C ASP A 32 11.74 14.23 -20.31
N GLN A 33 12.78 14.95 -20.75
CA GLN A 33 14.09 14.38 -21.10
C GLN A 33 14.67 13.49 -20.00
N GLU A 34 14.63 13.93 -18.73
CA GLU A 34 15.23 13.16 -17.64
C GLU A 34 14.46 11.87 -17.34
N THR A 35 13.13 11.94 -17.34
CA THR A 35 12.27 10.76 -17.13
C THR A 35 12.43 9.76 -18.27
N ILE A 36 12.48 10.23 -19.52
CA ILE A 36 12.68 9.35 -20.69
C ILE A 36 14.06 8.71 -20.67
N GLN A 37 15.13 9.46 -20.39
CA GLN A 37 16.48 8.92 -20.27
C GLN A 37 16.57 7.82 -19.20
N TYR A 38 15.89 8.01 -18.06
CA TYR A 38 15.80 6.98 -17.03
C TYR A 38 15.15 5.68 -17.57
N LEU A 39 14.01 5.81 -18.24
CA LEU A 39 13.28 4.66 -18.79
C LEU A 39 14.05 3.96 -19.92
N GLN A 40 14.76 4.70 -20.76
CA GLN A 40 15.67 4.16 -21.77
C GLN A 40 16.77 3.32 -21.11
N ASN A 41 17.52 3.90 -20.16
CA ASN A 41 18.58 3.22 -19.43
C ASN A 41 18.09 1.96 -18.70
N LEU A 42 16.84 1.97 -18.22
CA LEU A 42 16.24 0.83 -17.53
C LEU A 42 15.88 -0.32 -18.48
N PHE A 43 15.37 -0.02 -19.67
CA PHE A 43 14.82 -1.01 -20.61
C PHE A 43 15.80 -1.45 -21.70
N GLU A 44 16.72 -0.60 -22.15
CA GLU A 44 17.69 -0.90 -23.22
C GLU A 44 18.62 -2.10 -22.90
N PRO A 45 19.24 -2.23 -21.70
CA PRO A 45 20.14 -3.35 -21.42
C PRO A 45 19.44 -4.71 -21.38
N ARG A 46 18.10 -4.72 -21.24
CA ARG A 46 17.30 -5.94 -21.04
C ARG A 46 16.63 -6.43 -22.33
N ASN A 47 16.65 -5.64 -23.40
CA ASN A 47 15.91 -5.94 -24.62
C ASN A 47 16.73 -5.56 -25.87
N ARG A 48 17.50 -6.52 -26.43
CA ARG A 48 18.12 -6.36 -27.77
C ARG A 48 17.09 -6.24 -28.92
N HIS A 49 15.81 -6.45 -28.62
CA HIS A 49 14.64 -6.25 -29.50
C HIS A 49 13.57 -5.41 -28.79
N SER A 50 13.96 -4.33 -28.10
CA SER A 50 12.98 -3.49 -27.38
C SER A 50 11.97 -2.92 -28.38
N SER A 51 10.70 -3.31 -28.21
CA SER A 51 9.56 -2.75 -28.93
C SER A 51 9.19 -1.36 -28.38
N TYR A 52 10.02 -0.78 -27.52
CA TYR A 52 9.79 0.54 -26.94
C TYR A 52 10.43 1.63 -27.76
N HIS A 53 9.65 2.69 -27.95
CA HIS A 53 10.07 3.90 -28.60
C HIS A 53 9.87 5.04 -27.62
N TYR A 54 10.63 6.11 -27.79
CA TYR A 54 10.73 7.18 -26.81
C TYR A 54 10.62 8.52 -27.52
N TYR A 55 9.82 9.41 -26.96
CA TYR A 55 9.69 10.79 -27.41
C TYR A 55 9.95 11.73 -26.24
N CYS A 56 10.97 12.55 -26.39
CA CYS A 56 11.37 13.58 -25.44
C CYS A 56 10.54 14.85 -25.70
N TRP A 57 9.57 15.11 -24.84
CA TRP A 57 8.72 16.30 -24.89
C TRP A 57 9.48 17.52 -24.38
N GLN A 58 9.36 18.65 -25.09
CA GLN A 58 9.90 19.96 -24.71
C GLN A 58 8.78 21.00 -24.75
N GLU A 59 8.71 21.83 -23.71
CA GLU A 59 7.73 22.91 -23.64
C GLU A 59 8.09 24.02 -24.65
N GLY A 60 7.23 24.26 -25.64
CA GLY A 60 7.37 25.40 -26.56
C GLY A 60 8.32 25.21 -27.76
N ARG A 61 8.80 24.00 -28.07
CA ARG A 61 9.47 23.69 -29.36
C ARG A 61 9.14 22.27 -29.81
N ASP A 62 8.83 22.12 -31.09
CA ASP A 62 8.87 20.82 -31.78
C ASP A 62 10.30 20.24 -31.61
N SER A 63 10.33 19.06 -30.98
CA SER A 63 11.49 18.26 -30.56
C SER A 63 12.77 18.35 -31.40
N LEU A 64 13.90 18.65 -30.76
CA LEU A 64 15.25 18.30 -31.20
C LEU A 64 16.08 17.87 -29.98
N GLU A 65 16.85 16.79 -30.14
CA GLU A 65 17.83 16.20 -29.21
C GLU A 65 17.36 15.08 -28.26
N CYS A 66 17.06 13.92 -28.85
CA CYS A 66 17.39 12.61 -28.28
C CYS A 66 17.96 11.76 -29.46
N ASP A 67 19.10 11.08 -29.29
CA ASP A 67 19.97 10.57 -30.37
C ASP A 67 19.31 9.55 -31.35
N ARG A 68 19.04 10.02 -32.58
CA ARG A 68 18.81 9.35 -33.91
C ARG A 68 17.49 8.58 -34.21
N PRO A 69 17.03 8.53 -35.49
CA PRO A 69 17.26 9.40 -36.65
C PRO A 69 16.09 10.38 -36.89
N ARG A 70 16.39 11.40 -37.69
CA ARG A 70 15.53 12.51 -38.12
C ARG A 70 14.31 12.00 -38.90
N ASP A 71 13.16 11.94 -38.24
CA ASP A 71 11.87 12.23 -38.88
C ASP A 71 11.07 13.11 -37.92
N SER A 72 10.93 14.37 -38.32
CA SER A 72 10.53 15.50 -37.51
C SER A 72 9.01 15.64 -37.35
N SER A 73 8.33 14.54 -37.03
CA SER A 73 6.97 14.63 -36.51
C SER A 73 6.74 13.52 -35.49
N PHE A 74 6.31 13.88 -34.29
CA PHE A 74 5.72 12.99 -33.28
C PHE A 74 4.53 12.15 -33.83
N VAL A 75 4.12 12.41 -35.07
CA VAL A 75 2.76 12.35 -35.56
C VAL A 75 2.65 11.61 -36.89
N ASP A 76 3.52 10.62 -37.13
CA ASP A 76 3.30 9.67 -38.22
C ASP A 76 2.17 8.69 -37.81
N PRO A 77 0.96 8.78 -38.40
CA PRO A 77 -0.18 7.97 -37.98
C PRO A 77 0.02 6.48 -38.24
N ASP A 78 0.76 6.14 -39.30
CA ASP A 78 1.03 4.76 -39.68
C ASP A 78 1.94 4.11 -38.64
N LEU A 79 3.00 4.80 -38.22
CA LEU A 79 3.85 4.35 -37.12
C LEU A 79 3.07 4.27 -35.81
N LEU A 80 2.25 5.28 -35.51
CA LEU A 80 1.46 5.31 -34.28
C LEU A 80 0.55 4.09 -34.17
N SER A 81 -0.13 3.71 -35.26
CA SER A 81 -1.03 2.55 -35.32
C SER A 81 -0.37 1.22 -34.95
N THR A 82 0.96 1.14 -34.99
CA THR A 82 1.72 -0.08 -34.63
C THR A 82 1.92 -0.25 -33.11
N TYR A 83 1.68 0.79 -32.31
CA TYR A 83 1.83 0.73 -30.85
C TYR A 83 0.57 0.21 -30.17
N GLN A 84 0.75 -0.55 -29.09
CA GLN A 84 -0.35 -0.99 -28.24
C GLN A 84 -0.88 0.14 -27.35
N ALA A 85 -0.01 1.06 -26.94
CA ALA A 85 -0.36 2.22 -26.13
C ALA A 85 0.71 3.30 -26.22
N ILE A 86 0.30 4.54 -25.98
CA ILE A 86 1.17 5.67 -25.69
C ILE A 86 1.21 5.85 -24.16
N VAL A 87 2.40 5.79 -23.57
CA VAL A 87 2.62 5.91 -22.13
C VAL A 87 3.28 7.25 -21.81
N VAL A 88 2.49 8.16 -21.27
CA VAL A 88 2.95 9.46 -20.80
C VAL A 88 3.63 9.31 -19.45
N SER A 89 4.87 9.79 -19.34
CA SER A 89 5.73 9.58 -18.18
C SER A 89 6.42 10.88 -17.80
N SER A 90 6.16 11.40 -16.61
CA SER A 90 6.91 12.53 -16.06
C SER A 90 6.85 12.52 -14.56
N VAL A 91 8.00 12.62 -13.90
CA VAL A 91 8.05 12.80 -12.44
C VAL A 91 7.67 14.22 -12.01
N TYR A 92 7.55 15.16 -12.96
CA TYR A 92 7.23 16.56 -12.71
C TYR A 92 5.75 16.88 -12.98
N ASN A 93 5.25 16.52 -14.17
CA ASN A 93 3.86 16.76 -14.55
C ASN A 93 3.38 15.90 -15.73
N GLU A 94 3.04 14.64 -15.47
CA GLU A 94 2.49 13.78 -16.54
C GLU A 94 1.12 14.28 -17.06
N HIS A 95 0.38 15.08 -16.30
CA HIS A 95 -0.91 15.62 -16.73
C HIS A 95 -0.77 16.61 -17.90
N MET A 96 0.19 17.53 -17.79
CA MET A 96 0.44 18.53 -18.84
C MET A 96 0.87 17.87 -20.16
N ILE A 97 1.79 16.90 -20.08
CA ILE A 97 2.23 16.15 -21.26
C ILE A 97 1.07 15.31 -21.81
N PHE A 98 0.24 14.73 -20.95
CA PHE A 98 -0.93 13.96 -21.35
C PHE A 98 -1.93 14.81 -22.13
N ASP A 99 -2.23 16.03 -21.66
CA ASP A 99 -3.13 16.95 -22.35
C ASP A 99 -2.56 17.36 -23.72
N TRP A 100 -1.25 17.64 -23.79
CA TRP A 100 -0.55 17.90 -25.05
C TRP A 100 -0.64 16.72 -26.02
N VAL A 101 -0.36 15.49 -25.56
CA VAL A 101 -0.48 14.29 -26.41
C VAL A 101 -1.91 14.12 -26.91
N ASN A 102 -2.93 14.28 -26.06
CA ASN A 102 -4.32 14.19 -26.50
C ASN A 102 -4.67 15.26 -27.54
N GLN A 103 -4.15 16.48 -27.40
CA GLN A 103 -4.37 17.54 -28.38
C GLN A 103 -3.75 17.18 -29.75
N GLN A 104 -2.52 16.67 -29.77
CA GLN A 104 -1.89 16.20 -31.00
C GLN A 104 -2.68 15.04 -31.62
N MET A 105 -3.08 14.07 -30.80
CA MET A 105 -3.78 12.87 -31.26
C MET A 105 -5.22 13.16 -31.71
N SER A 106 -5.86 14.23 -31.23
CA SER A 106 -7.23 14.60 -31.61
C SER A 106 -7.40 14.89 -33.12
N GLN A 107 -6.31 15.20 -33.81
CA GLN A 107 -6.29 15.42 -35.26
C GLN A 107 -6.34 14.09 -36.05
N PHE A 108 -6.10 12.96 -35.37
CA PHE A 108 -6.04 11.64 -35.96
C PHE A 108 -7.20 10.78 -35.44
N GLN A 109 -7.84 10.01 -36.32
CA GLN A 109 -8.89 9.06 -35.93
C GLN A 109 -8.28 7.74 -35.42
N LEU A 110 -7.28 7.82 -34.53
CA LEU A 110 -6.58 6.66 -33.98
C LEU A 110 -7.25 6.19 -32.68
N THR A 111 -7.33 4.87 -32.50
CA THR A 111 -7.97 4.24 -31.32
C THR A 111 -6.96 3.81 -30.24
N ILE A 112 -5.71 4.27 -30.33
CA ILE A 112 -4.64 3.83 -29.44
C ILE A 112 -4.84 4.43 -28.04
N PRO A 113 -4.78 3.63 -26.96
CA PRO A 113 -4.90 4.16 -25.61
C PRO A 113 -3.69 5.05 -25.25
N ILE A 114 -3.98 6.25 -24.77
CA ILE A 114 -3.02 7.17 -24.15
C ILE A 114 -3.19 7.05 -22.65
N LEU A 115 -2.11 6.75 -21.93
CA LEU A 115 -2.13 6.43 -20.50
C LEU A 115 -1.02 7.16 -19.78
N LYS A 116 -1.30 7.65 -18.58
CA LYS A 116 -0.27 8.17 -17.68
C LYS A 116 0.38 7.03 -16.89
N LEU A 117 1.71 7.06 -16.77
CA LEU A 117 2.47 6.03 -16.07
C LEU A 117 2.04 5.89 -14.61
N PHE A 118 1.83 7.02 -13.92
CA PHE A 118 1.46 7.00 -12.50
C PHE A 118 -0.06 7.04 -12.30
N SER A 119 -0.76 7.96 -12.94
CA SER A 119 -2.20 8.13 -12.72
C SER A 119 -3.06 7.01 -13.31
N ASP A 120 -2.58 6.28 -14.32
CA ASP A 120 -3.33 5.20 -14.95
C ASP A 120 -2.66 3.83 -14.74
N ILE A 121 -1.43 3.65 -15.21
CA ILE A 121 -0.77 2.32 -15.22
C ILE A 121 -0.45 1.84 -13.80
N PHE A 122 0.12 2.68 -12.94
CA PHE A 122 0.34 2.34 -11.53
C PHE A 122 -0.99 2.07 -10.82
N VAL A 123 -2.03 2.88 -11.05
CA VAL A 123 -3.36 2.67 -10.45
C VAL A 123 -3.99 1.36 -10.92
N ASN A 124 -3.89 1.03 -12.20
CA ASN A 124 -4.37 -0.24 -12.76
C ASN A 124 -3.65 -1.42 -12.12
N PHE A 125 -2.32 -1.35 -12.03
CA PHE A 125 -1.52 -2.38 -11.36
C PHE A 125 -1.97 -2.59 -9.92
N MET A 126 -2.12 -1.50 -9.16
CA MET A 126 -2.51 -1.54 -7.75
C MET A 126 -3.96 -2.01 -7.55
N SER A 127 -4.82 -1.77 -8.54
CA SER A 127 -6.23 -2.19 -8.54
C SER A 127 -6.46 -3.60 -9.10
N GLY A 128 -5.41 -4.27 -9.59
CA GLY A 128 -5.52 -5.61 -10.20
C GLY A 128 -6.15 -5.61 -11.59
N ARG A 129 -6.17 -4.45 -12.28
CA ARG A 129 -6.69 -4.31 -13.64
C ARG A 129 -5.60 -4.56 -14.69
N PRO A 130 -6.00 -4.84 -15.95
CA PRO A 130 -5.07 -4.80 -17.08
C PRO A 130 -4.33 -3.46 -17.13
N LEU A 131 -3.00 -3.50 -17.32
CA LEU A 131 -2.14 -2.32 -17.21
C LEU A 131 -2.50 -1.23 -18.22
N LEU A 132 -2.81 -1.63 -19.46
CA LEU A 132 -3.03 -0.73 -20.59
C LEU A 132 -4.51 -0.35 -20.80
N GLU A 133 -5.36 -0.57 -19.79
CA GLU A 133 -6.77 -0.20 -19.86
C GLU A 133 -6.97 1.25 -19.42
N THR A 134 -7.76 2.04 -20.17
CA THR A 134 -8.08 3.40 -19.76
C THR A 134 -9.04 3.40 -18.57
N ASN A 135 -8.88 4.40 -17.69
CA ASN A 135 -9.80 4.60 -16.58
C ASN A 135 -11.09 5.26 -17.08
N LYS A 136 -12.24 4.74 -16.66
CA LYS A 136 -13.53 5.42 -16.87
C LYS A 136 -13.52 6.74 -16.08
N LYS A 137 -14.14 7.78 -16.64
CA LYS A 137 -14.30 9.07 -15.94
C LYS A 137 -15.21 8.91 -14.72
N GLU A 138 -16.32 8.18 -14.88
CA GLU A 138 -17.29 7.95 -13.81
C GLU A 138 -16.83 6.87 -12.83
N ILE A 139 -16.98 7.16 -11.53
CA ILE A 139 -16.68 6.24 -10.42
C ILE A 139 -17.98 5.64 -9.90
N VAL A 140 -17.99 4.32 -9.80
CA VAL A 140 -19.05 3.58 -9.10
C VAL A 140 -18.55 3.22 -7.71
N TYR A 141 -19.13 3.84 -6.69
CA TYR A 141 -18.76 3.58 -5.30
C TYR A 141 -19.35 2.24 -4.80
N PRO A 142 -18.66 1.54 -3.89
CA PRO A 142 -19.17 0.35 -3.26
C PRO A 142 -20.36 0.67 -2.35
N LYS A 143 -21.20 -0.34 -2.07
CA LYS A 143 -22.28 -0.21 -1.08
C LYS A 143 -21.75 0.17 0.30
N ILE A 144 -20.61 -0.42 0.68
CA ILE A 144 -19.93 -0.14 1.95
C ILE A 144 -18.44 0.04 1.67
N SER A 145 -17.86 1.10 2.21
CA SER A 145 -16.42 1.31 2.29
C SER A 145 -16.00 1.60 3.73
N TYR A 146 -14.86 1.05 4.15
CA TYR A 146 -14.31 1.28 5.47
C TYR A 146 -12.79 1.39 5.49
N ALA A 147 -12.29 2.11 6.49
CA ALA A 147 -10.86 2.28 6.73
C ALA A 147 -10.51 1.83 8.15
N ILE A 148 -9.52 0.94 8.25
CA ILE A 148 -8.88 0.61 9.53
C ILE A 148 -7.80 1.66 9.78
N ALA A 149 -8.12 2.64 10.61
CA ALA A 149 -7.18 3.64 11.11
C ALA A 149 -6.37 3.04 12.27
N THR A 150 -5.05 3.10 12.18
CA THR A 150 -4.19 2.39 13.14
C THR A 150 -2.74 2.88 13.13
N THR A 151 -1.95 2.37 14.06
CA THR A 151 -0.49 2.61 14.15
C THR A 151 0.30 1.33 13.81
N PRO A 152 1.59 1.42 13.46
CA PRO A 152 2.41 0.25 13.16
C PRO A 152 2.37 -0.78 14.29
N ARG A 153 2.27 -2.07 13.95
CA ARG A 153 2.34 -3.20 14.91
C ARG A 153 1.21 -3.24 15.97
N SER A 154 0.08 -2.62 15.69
CA SER A 154 -1.16 -2.70 16.48
C SER A 154 -1.98 -3.98 16.27
N GLY A 155 -1.63 -4.83 15.30
CA GLY A 155 -2.40 -6.02 14.93
C GLY A 155 -3.30 -5.87 13.70
N SER A 156 -3.16 -4.79 12.93
CA SER A 156 -3.96 -4.54 11.72
C SER A 156 -3.91 -5.66 10.69
N THR A 157 -2.79 -6.39 10.59
CA THR A 157 -2.65 -7.59 9.75
C THR A 157 -3.58 -8.73 10.19
N VAL A 158 -3.74 -8.90 11.50
CA VAL A 158 -4.63 -9.92 12.06
C VAL A 158 -6.07 -9.57 11.73
N LEU A 159 -6.47 -8.33 12.00
CA LEU A 159 -7.83 -7.86 11.74
C LEU A 159 -8.16 -7.94 10.23
N SER A 160 -7.34 -7.34 9.39
CA SER A 160 -7.55 -7.33 7.93
C SER A 160 -7.51 -8.73 7.30
N GLY A 161 -6.60 -9.60 7.73
CA GLY A 161 -6.53 -10.98 7.26
C GLY A 161 -7.77 -11.80 7.65
N THR A 162 -8.29 -11.56 8.85
CA THR A 162 -9.51 -12.23 9.34
C THR A 162 -10.75 -11.71 8.63
N LEU A 163 -10.90 -10.39 8.46
CA LEU A 163 -11.98 -9.78 7.66
C LEU A 163 -11.94 -10.26 6.20
N GLY A 164 -10.77 -10.25 5.56
CA GLY A 164 -10.62 -10.73 4.18
C GLY A 164 -10.89 -12.24 4.02
N ALA A 165 -10.73 -13.04 5.08
CA ALA A 165 -11.08 -14.46 5.07
C ALA A 165 -12.60 -14.71 5.06
N THR A 166 -13.40 -13.75 5.53
CA THR A 166 -14.88 -13.82 5.47
C THR A 166 -15.41 -13.72 4.04
N LYS A 167 -14.64 -13.15 3.10
CA LYS A 167 -15.05 -12.88 1.71
C LYS A 167 -16.28 -11.98 1.53
N ILE A 168 -16.77 -11.37 2.61
CA ILE A 168 -17.91 -10.44 2.61
C ILE A 168 -17.54 -9.06 3.15
N ALA A 169 -16.32 -8.88 3.66
CA ALA A 169 -15.85 -7.65 4.30
C ALA A 169 -14.72 -6.97 3.52
N GLY A 170 -14.71 -7.08 2.19
CA GLY A 170 -13.60 -6.57 1.36
C GLY A 170 -12.27 -7.28 1.61
N PHE A 171 -11.18 -6.66 1.15
CA PHE A 171 -9.81 -7.16 1.30
C PHE A 171 -8.86 -6.07 1.80
N PRO A 172 -8.92 -5.69 3.10
CA PRO A 172 -8.19 -4.51 3.58
C PRO A 172 -6.68 -4.62 3.43
N LYS A 173 -6.11 -3.72 2.64
CA LYS A 173 -4.68 -3.60 2.39
C LYS A 173 -4.19 -2.19 2.72
N GLU A 174 -2.88 -2.06 2.89
CA GLU A 174 -2.23 -0.75 3.02
C GLU A 174 -2.01 -0.20 1.62
N HIS A 175 -3.00 0.56 1.13
CA HIS A 175 -2.93 1.16 -0.21
C HIS A 175 -2.11 2.45 -0.23
N LEU A 176 -2.20 3.24 0.85
CA LEU A 176 -1.40 4.43 1.06
C LEU A 176 -0.10 4.05 1.79
N ARG A 177 0.99 3.94 1.03
CA ARG A 177 2.34 3.54 1.49
C ARG A 177 3.40 4.44 0.87
N PHE A 178 4.68 4.12 1.08
CA PHE A 178 5.81 4.87 0.50
C PHE A 178 5.66 5.16 -1.01
N PRO A 179 5.33 4.20 -1.90
CA PRO A 179 5.25 4.51 -3.33
C PRO A 179 4.19 5.57 -3.66
N SER A 180 2.97 5.45 -3.12
CA SER A 180 1.91 6.45 -3.35
C SER A 180 2.23 7.78 -2.66
N GLN A 181 2.94 7.75 -1.53
CA GLN A 181 3.39 8.95 -0.85
C GLN A 181 4.40 9.71 -1.70
N THR A 182 5.45 9.04 -2.18
CA THR A 182 6.46 9.62 -3.07
C THR A 182 5.81 10.22 -4.31
N LEU A 183 4.88 9.48 -4.93
CA LEU A 183 4.12 9.97 -6.09
C LEU A 183 3.27 11.21 -5.75
N ALA A 184 2.54 11.19 -4.64
CA ALA A 184 1.70 12.33 -4.23
C ALA A 184 2.55 13.57 -3.90
N GLN A 185 3.73 13.39 -3.32
CA GLN A 185 4.64 14.47 -2.92
C GLN A 185 5.40 15.08 -4.10
N HIS A 186 5.78 14.28 -5.09
CA HIS A 186 6.70 14.72 -6.13
C HIS A 186 6.09 14.75 -7.54
N CYS A 187 5.10 13.90 -7.83
CA CYS A 187 4.65 13.63 -9.19
C CYS A 187 3.21 14.07 -9.47
N ARG A 188 2.66 14.99 -8.66
CA ARG A 188 1.26 15.46 -8.76
C ARG A 188 0.22 14.32 -8.80
N PHE A 189 0.53 13.20 -8.16
CA PHE A 189 -0.35 12.03 -8.17
C PHE A 189 -1.54 12.21 -7.22
N ASP A 190 -2.74 12.23 -7.80
CA ASP A 190 -4.00 12.30 -7.04
C ASP A 190 -4.29 10.97 -6.32
N TYR A 191 -3.82 10.88 -5.07
CA TYR A 191 -4.06 9.71 -4.25
C TYR A 191 -5.54 9.55 -3.85
N VAL A 192 -6.34 10.62 -3.94
CA VAL A 192 -7.80 10.58 -3.68
C VAL A 192 -8.47 9.85 -4.84
N ARG A 193 -8.14 10.21 -6.08
CA ARG A 193 -8.59 9.48 -7.27
C ARG A 193 -8.12 8.02 -7.26
N TYR A 194 -6.89 7.78 -6.85
CA TYR A 194 -6.40 6.41 -6.65
C TYR A 194 -7.28 5.60 -5.70
N LEU A 195 -7.65 6.17 -4.53
CA LEU A 195 -8.57 5.51 -3.61
C LEU A 195 -9.96 5.27 -4.21
N GLU A 196 -10.50 6.20 -5.00
CA GLU A 196 -11.78 6.02 -5.70
C GLU A 196 -11.75 4.82 -6.65
N VAL A 197 -10.68 4.67 -7.44
CA VAL A 197 -10.52 3.52 -8.34
C VAL A 197 -10.38 2.22 -7.55
N LEU A 198 -9.63 2.23 -6.45
CA LEU A 198 -9.55 1.07 -5.55
C LEU A 198 -10.92 0.69 -4.97
N MET A 199 -11.72 1.69 -4.57
CA MET A 199 -13.08 1.48 -4.05
C MET A 199 -14.00 0.82 -5.08
N GLN A 200 -13.81 1.12 -6.37
CA GLN A 200 -14.58 0.52 -7.44
C GLN A 200 -14.16 -0.93 -7.72
N TYR A 201 -12.86 -1.22 -7.78
CA TYR A 201 -12.36 -2.50 -8.30
C TYR A 201 -11.89 -3.52 -7.26
N GLN A 202 -11.60 -3.11 -6.02
CA GLN A 202 -11.14 -4.02 -4.96
C GLN A 202 -12.22 -4.32 -3.92
N THR A 203 -13.39 -4.76 -4.41
CA THR A 203 -14.54 -5.11 -3.57
C THR A 203 -14.73 -6.63 -3.47
N THR A 204 -15.44 -7.06 -2.42
CA THR A 204 -16.07 -8.40 -2.41
C THR A 204 -17.36 -8.39 -3.23
N GLU A 205 -17.91 -9.57 -3.57
CA GLU A 205 -19.11 -9.72 -4.39
C GLU A 205 -20.33 -8.94 -3.87
N ASN A 206 -20.43 -8.79 -2.54
CA ASN A 206 -21.46 -7.98 -1.89
C ASN A 206 -21.17 -6.47 -1.91
N SER A 207 -20.23 -6.00 -2.73
CA SER A 207 -19.86 -4.60 -2.92
C SER A 207 -19.32 -3.93 -1.65
N VAL A 208 -18.38 -4.58 -0.97
CA VAL A 208 -17.67 -4.04 0.21
C VAL A 208 -16.20 -3.80 -0.10
N PHE A 209 -15.75 -2.56 0.10
CA PHE A 209 -14.35 -2.17 0.04
C PHE A 209 -13.77 -1.96 1.44
N GLY A 210 -12.52 -2.37 1.64
CA GLY A 210 -11.80 -2.13 2.88
C GLY A 210 -10.37 -1.67 2.61
N THR A 211 -9.86 -0.76 3.43
CA THR A 211 -8.47 -0.28 3.38
C THR A 211 -7.88 -0.15 4.78
N LYS A 212 -6.55 0.01 4.87
CA LYS A 212 -5.81 0.31 6.09
C LYS A 212 -5.10 1.65 5.93
N PHE A 213 -5.28 2.52 6.91
CA PHE A 213 -4.55 3.76 7.03
C PHE A 213 -3.63 3.68 8.25
N ILE A 214 -2.32 3.64 7.99
CA ILE A 214 -1.29 3.63 9.04
C ILE A 214 -0.92 5.09 9.32
N GLY A 215 -0.90 5.48 10.60
CA GLY A 215 -0.79 6.88 11.05
C GLY A 215 0.23 7.71 10.27
N HIS A 216 1.52 7.31 10.26
CA HIS A 216 2.56 8.06 9.55
C HIS A 216 2.34 8.16 8.04
N PHE A 217 1.93 7.07 7.36
CA PHE A 217 1.62 7.14 5.93
C PHE A 217 0.44 8.06 5.67
N PHE A 218 -0.66 7.85 6.38
CA PHE A 218 -1.88 8.64 6.18
C PHE A 218 -1.63 10.13 6.48
N GLN A 219 -0.92 10.45 7.55
CA GLN A 219 -0.57 11.83 7.88
C GLN A 219 0.23 12.51 6.75
N SER A 220 1.19 11.81 6.13
CA SER A 220 1.93 12.35 4.99
C SER A 220 1.05 12.60 3.77
N HIS A 221 0.09 11.72 3.49
CA HIS A 221 -0.87 11.91 2.39
C HIS A 221 -1.87 13.03 2.70
N TYR A 222 -2.39 13.08 3.93
CA TYR A 222 -3.35 14.09 4.38
C TYR A 222 -2.77 15.51 4.37
N LYS A 223 -1.45 15.65 4.57
CA LYS A 223 -0.73 16.93 4.45
C LYS A 223 -0.34 17.30 3.02
N SER A 224 -0.55 16.41 2.04
CA SER A 224 -0.26 16.72 0.63
C SER A 224 -1.40 17.52 0.00
N ASN A 225 -1.18 18.05 -1.21
CA ASN A 225 -2.08 19.03 -1.85
C ASN A 225 -3.41 18.45 -2.38
N PHE A 226 -3.83 17.25 -1.97
CA PHE A 226 -5.09 16.65 -2.42
C PHE A 226 -6.10 16.55 -1.29
N ASP A 227 -7.34 16.95 -1.62
CA ASP A 227 -8.44 17.05 -0.67
C ASP A 227 -9.05 15.69 -0.33
N PHE A 228 -8.56 15.07 0.75
CA PHE A 228 -9.13 13.85 1.30
C PHE A 228 -10.56 14.04 1.81
N ASN A 229 -11.01 15.27 2.10
CA ASN A 229 -12.33 15.52 2.67
C ASN A 229 -13.46 15.04 1.75
N ARG A 230 -13.20 15.01 0.44
CA ARG A 230 -14.07 14.40 -0.58
C ARG A 230 -14.44 12.94 -0.31
N LEU A 231 -13.59 12.19 0.39
CA LEU A 231 -13.80 10.77 0.69
C LEU A 231 -14.19 10.50 2.15
N LEU A 232 -14.15 11.49 3.05
CA LEU A 232 -14.45 11.27 4.48
C LEU A 232 -15.80 10.57 4.69
N ASN A 233 -16.85 11.12 4.09
CA ASN A 233 -18.21 10.60 4.22
C ASN A 233 -18.45 9.29 3.45
N LYS A 234 -17.44 8.79 2.72
CA LYS A 234 -17.49 7.47 2.08
C LYS A 234 -16.93 6.37 2.98
N PHE A 235 -16.16 6.71 4.01
CA PHE A 235 -15.54 5.71 4.88
C PHE A 235 -16.26 5.57 6.22
N ASN A 236 -16.60 4.33 6.56
CA ASN A 236 -16.81 3.95 7.95
C ASN A 236 -15.44 3.72 8.59
N PHE A 237 -15.14 4.40 9.69
CA PHE A 237 -13.83 4.26 10.35
C PHE A 237 -13.87 3.20 11.44
N ILE A 238 -12.82 2.37 11.46
CA ILE A 238 -12.50 1.43 12.55
C ILE A 238 -11.16 1.88 13.11
N TYR A 239 -11.11 2.21 14.40
CA TYR A 239 -9.89 2.60 15.08
C TYR A 239 -9.31 1.41 15.83
N LEU A 240 -8.25 0.82 15.27
CA LEU A 240 -7.53 -0.30 15.88
C LEU A 240 -6.34 0.23 16.68
N ARG A 241 -6.37 0.00 17.99
CA ARG A 241 -5.30 0.39 18.93
C ARG A 241 -4.80 -0.82 19.70
N ARG A 242 -3.59 -0.71 20.26
CA ARG A 242 -2.99 -1.73 21.12
C ARG A 242 -2.65 -1.11 22.47
N GLN A 243 -3.25 -1.58 23.56
CA GLN A 243 -3.17 -0.88 24.84
C GLN A 243 -1.74 -0.85 25.39
N ASN A 244 -0.98 -1.94 25.27
CA ASN A 244 0.40 -1.99 25.73
C ASN A 244 1.38 -1.39 24.69
N LYS A 245 1.67 -0.08 24.83
CA LYS A 245 2.53 0.68 23.92
C LYS A 245 4.00 0.27 23.97
N ILE A 246 4.51 -0.11 25.14
CA ILE A 246 5.90 -0.59 25.25
C ILE A 246 6.02 -1.90 24.46
N ALA A 247 5.10 -2.86 24.65
CA ALA A 247 5.10 -4.10 23.89
C ALA A 247 4.87 -3.89 22.39
N GLN A 248 4.15 -2.84 22.00
CA GLN A 248 4.02 -2.42 20.61
C GLN A 248 5.35 -1.90 20.04
N ALA A 249 6.01 -0.98 20.74
CA ALA A 249 7.30 -0.41 20.37
C ALA A 249 8.40 -1.48 20.28
N THR A 250 8.46 -2.40 21.25
CA THR A 250 9.33 -3.59 21.20
C THR A 250 9.08 -4.40 19.93
N SER A 251 7.81 -4.58 19.54
CA SER A 251 7.46 -5.30 18.31
C SER A 251 7.88 -4.57 17.04
N VAL A 252 7.91 -3.23 17.05
CA VAL A 252 8.47 -2.43 15.95
C VAL A 252 9.97 -2.64 15.86
N LEU A 253 10.69 -2.51 16.98
CA LEU A 253 12.15 -2.66 17.04
C LEU A 253 12.60 -4.04 16.53
N ILE A 254 11.95 -5.11 16.99
CA ILE A 254 12.24 -6.47 16.53
C ILE A 254 11.97 -6.61 15.02
N GLY A 255 10.88 -6.02 14.52
CA GLY A 255 10.56 -5.99 13.09
C GLY A 255 11.64 -5.29 12.25
N GLN A 256 12.19 -4.19 12.77
CA GLN A 256 13.29 -3.45 12.13
C GLN A 256 14.57 -4.28 12.10
N LYS A 257 15.00 -4.84 13.24
CA LYS A 257 16.23 -5.65 13.33
C LYS A 257 16.19 -6.90 12.46
N THR A 258 15.04 -7.55 12.38
CA THR A 258 14.86 -8.76 11.58
C THR A 258 14.53 -8.46 10.10
N LYS A 259 14.28 -7.19 9.75
CA LYS A 259 13.70 -6.80 8.45
C LYS A 259 12.45 -7.61 8.07
N THR A 260 11.77 -8.19 9.07
CA THR A 260 10.68 -9.15 8.88
C THR A 260 9.45 -8.66 9.62
N TRP A 261 8.46 -8.23 8.85
CA TRP A 261 7.22 -7.65 9.36
C TRP A 261 6.05 -8.65 9.33
N HIS A 262 6.11 -9.63 8.41
CA HIS A 262 5.12 -10.67 8.19
C HIS A 262 5.79 -12.02 7.91
N ILE A 263 5.28 -13.09 8.53
CA ILE A 263 5.72 -14.47 8.27
C ILE A 263 4.68 -15.14 7.37
N SER A 264 4.97 -15.22 6.07
CA SER A 264 4.08 -15.76 5.05
C SER A 264 4.49 -17.15 4.54
N SER A 265 5.73 -17.59 4.75
CA SER A 265 6.28 -18.88 4.29
C SER A 265 7.17 -19.56 5.34
N ASN A 266 7.39 -20.87 5.19
CA ASN A 266 8.28 -21.65 6.06
C ASN A 266 9.76 -21.20 5.96
N GLN A 267 10.21 -20.80 4.77
CA GLN A 267 11.55 -20.24 4.58
C GLN A 267 11.71 -18.90 5.32
N ASN A 268 10.73 -17.99 5.19
CA ASN A 268 10.77 -16.72 5.91
C ASN A 268 10.78 -16.92 7.43
N GLN A 269 10.12 -17.97 7.91
CA GLN A 269 10.12 -18.34 9.32
C GLN A 269 11.51 -18.80 9.81
N GLN A 270 12.24 -19.58 9.00
CA GLN A 270 13.58 -20.05 9.36
C GLN A 270 14.60 -18.90 9.35
N ASN A 271 14.53 -18.00 8.37
CA ASN A 271 15.39 -16.81 8.32
C ASN A 271 15.14 -15.88 9.51
N TYR A 272 13.86 -15.64 9.83
CA TYR A 272 13.46 -14.87 11.01
C TYR A 272 14.01 -15.47 12.31
N LYS A 273 14.00 -16.81 12.43
CA LYS A 273 14.57 -17.51 13.58
C LYS A 273 16.07 -17.25 13.75
N ASN A 274 16.84 -17.40 12.67
CA ASN A 274 18.29 -17.20 12.71
C ASN A 274 18.62 -15.75 13.11
N GLN A 275 17.89 -14.78 12.56
CA GLN A 275 18.08 -13.38 12.92
C GLN A 275 17.72 -13.10 14.37
N LEU A 276 16.58 -13.61 14.87
CA LEU A 276 16.18 -13.42 16.27
C LEU A 276 17.23 -13.94 17.26
N SER A 277 17.81 -15.11 17.02
CA SER A 277 18.83 -15.69 17.90
C SER A 277 20.14 -14.92 17.93
N GLN A 278 20.37 -14.03 16.95
CA GLN A 278 21.57 -13.20 16.84
C GLN A 278 21.36 -11.78 17.37
N ILE A 279 20.14 -11.40 17.79
CA ILE A 279 19.89 -10.07 18.33
C ILE A 279 20.53 -9.94 19.71
N GLN A 280 21.54 -9.09 19.78
CA GLN A 280 22.03 -8.53 21.04
C GLN A 280 21.30 -7.21 21.33
N ILE A 281 21.03 -6.97 22.61
CA ILE A 281 20.39 -5.74 23.09
C ILE A 281 21.47 -4.78 23.56
N GLU A 282 21.56 -3.65 22.89
CA GLU A 282 22.46 -2.55 23.20
C GLU A 282 21.70 -1.36 23.80
N ASP A 283 22.40 -0.40 24.42
CA ASP A 283 21.74 0.81 24.97
C ASP A 283 21.09 1.68 23.89
N SER A 284 21.66 1.67 22.69
CA SER A 284 21.14 2.30 21.48
C SER A 284 19.76 1.73 21.09
N ASP A 285 19.51 0.46 21.36
CA ASP A 285 18.21 -0.20 21.12
C ASP A 285 17.14 0.31 22.08
N LEU A 286 17.51 0.59 23.33
CA LEU A 286 16.57 1.14 24.32
C LEU A 286 16.15 2.56 23.95
N GLU A 287 17.08 3.36 23.43
CA GLU A 287 16.78 4.69 22.89
C GLU A 287 15.92 4.61 21.63
N GLN A 288 16.21 3.66 20.73
CA GLN A 288 15.38 3.42 19.56
C GLN A 288 13.97 2.98 19.97
N LEU A 289 13.83 2.09 20.95
CA LEU A 289 12.55 1.69 21.52
C LEU A 289 11.82 2.92 22.09
N HIS A 290 12.52 3.80 22.83
CA HIS A 290 11.93 5.05 23.31
C HIS A 290 11.40 5.91 22.17
N ARG A 291 12.19 6.12 21.11
CA ARG A 291 11.74 6.87 19.92
C ARG A 291 10.52 6.23 19.26
N GLN A 292 10.48 4.90 19.16
CA GLN A 292 9.31 4.18 18.62
C GLN A 292 8.08 4.33 19.51
N HIS A 293 8.25 4.26 20.84
CA HIS A 293 7.19 4.48 21.80
C HIS A 293 6.58 5.88 21.64
N GLN A 294 7.40 6.93 21.61
CA GLN A 294 6.94 8.30 21.39
C GLN A 294 6.28 8.49 20.01
N SER A 295 6.83 7.86 18.96
CA SER A 295 6.25 7.89 17.61
C SER A 295 4.86 7.24 17.56
N ILE A 296 4.64 6.13 18.27
CA ILE A 296 3.33 5.48 18.37
C ILE A 296 2.33 6.42 19.06
N LEU A 297 2.71 7.00 20.20
CA LEU A 297 1.85 7.96 20.93
C LEU A 297 1.49 9.18 20.07
N SER A 298 2.46 9.72 19.33
CA SER A 298 2.23 10.84 18.41
C SER A 298 1.23 10.48 17.30
N GLN A 299 1.34 9.29 16.72
CA GLN A 299 0.40 8.82 15.69
C GLN A 299 -1.00 8.55 16.26
N GLU A 300 -1.13 8.13 17.52
CA GLU A 300 -2.44 7.99 18.16
C GLU A 300 -3.10 9.33 18.44
N ARG A 301 -2.34 10.30 18.97
CA ARG A 301 -2.82 11.68 19.11
C ARG A 301 -3.27 12.27 17.77
N PHE A 302 -2.53 11.99 16.70
CA PHE A 302 -2.94 12.38 15.35
C PHE A 302 -4.31 11.77 14.97
N TRP A 303 -4.52 10.47 15.22
CA TRP A 303 -5.81 9.84 14.93
C TRP A 303 -6.95 10.40 15.77
N GLU A 304 -6.73 10.58 17.07
CA GLU A 304 -7.72 11.15 17.99
C GLU A 304 -8.13 12.56 17.55
N HIS A 305 -7.15 13.41 17.26
CA HIS A 305 -7.40 14.77 16.74
C HIS A 305 -8.12 14.74 15.40
N PHE A 306 -7.70 13.88 14.46
CA PHE A 306 -8.37 13.71 13.17
C PHE A 306 -9.84 13.33 13.33
N PHE A 307 -10.16 12.39 14.24
CA PHE A 307 -11.55 12.02 14.47
C PHE A 307 -12.36 13.13 15.13
N GLU A 308 -11.78 13.86 16.07
CA GLU A 308 -12.42 15.01 16.72
C GLU A 308 -12.69 16.15 15.72
N GLU A 309 -11.68 16.55 14.95
CA GLU A 309 -11.75 17.60 13.92
C GLU A 309 -12.88 17.33 12.91
N HIS A 310 -12.98 16.07 12.45
CA HIS A 310 -13.96 15.65 11.45
C HIS A 310 -15.26 15.11 12.04
N LYS A 311 -15.43 15.15 13.37
CA LYS A 311 -16.61 14.65 14.10
C LYS A 311 -16.94 13.18 13.76
N ILE A 312 -15.91 12.37 13.58
CA ILE A 312 -16.03 10.93 13.27
C ILE A 312 -16.08 10.15 14.58
N SER A 313 -17.08 9.27 14.71
CA SER A 313 -17.15 8.29 15.80
C SER A 313 -16.75 6.90 15.27
N PRO A 314 -15.46 6.51 15.35
CA PRO A 314 -15.01 5.22 14.83
C PRO A 314 -15.41 4.05 15.72
N LEU A 315 -15.58 2.86 15.15
CA LEU A 315 -15.60 1.63 15.94
C LEU A 315 -14.22 1.36 16.52
N ILE A 316 -14.09 1.34 17.85
CA ILE A 316 -12.82 1.05 18.52
C ILE A 316 -12.65 -0.46 18.68
N ILE A 317 -11.51 -0.97 18.23
CA ILE A 317 -11.08 -2.36 18.46
C ILE A 317 -9.73 -2.33 19.18
N ASP A 318 -9.65 -3.06 20.29
CA ASP A 318 -8.41 -3.25 21.03
C ASP A 318 -7.73 -4.56 20.62
N TYR A 319 -6.44 -4.49 20.31
CA TYR A 319 -5.61 -5.66 19.97
C TYR A 319 -5.77 -6.80 20.98
N GLU A 320 -5.74 -6.47 22.27
CA GLU A 320 -5.83 -7.42 23.36
C GLU A 320 -7.12 -8.24 23.31
N HIS A 321 -8.25 -7.59 22.97
CA HIS A 321 -9.55 -8.22 22.75
C HIS A 321 -9.59 -8.97 21.43
N LEU A 322 -9.05 -8.39 20.35
CA LEU A 322 -8.97 -9.03 19.02
C LEU A 322 -8.29 -10.40 19.08
N ILE A 323 -7.21 -10.52 19.85
CA ILE A 323 -6.53 -11.80 19.96
C ILE A 323 -7.29 -12.74 20.93
N LYS A 324 -8.03 -12.21 21.93
CA LYS A 324 -8.78 -13.00 22.95
C LYS A 324 -10.05 -13.61 22.41
N SER A 325 -10.81 -12.82 21.69
CA SER A 325 -12.08 -13.20 21.12
C SER A 325 -12.16 -12.73 19.67
N PRO A 326 -11.34 -13.28 18.75
CA PRO A 326 -11.29 -12.81 17.37
C PRO A 326 -12.64 -12.91 16.66
N GLU A 327 -13.42 -13.96 16.92
CA GLU A 327 -14.76 -14.10 16.33
C GLU A 327 -15.72 -13.00 16.80
N GLU A 328 -15.73 -12.69 18.10
CA GLU A 328 -16.55 -11.63 18.68
C GLU A 328 -16.21 -10.26 18.09
N GLN A 329 -14.92 -9.94 18.01
CA GLN A 329 -14.45 -8.66 17.47
C GLN A 329 -14.74 -8.53 15.97
N ILE A 330 -14.65 -9.63 15.22
CA ILE A 330 -15.02 -9.63 13.80
C ILE A 330 -16.52 -9.46 13.61
N ASN A 331 -17.35 -10.13 14.41
CA ASN A 331 -18.79 -9.95 14.38
C ASN A 331 -19.19 -8.51 14.72
N GLN A 332 -18.51 -7.88 15.70
CA GLN A 332 -18.71 -6.48 16.03
C GLN A 332 -18.41 -5.56 14.84
N VAL A 333 -17.31 -5.79 14.12
CA VAL A 333 -16.98 -5.06 12.89
C VAL A 333 -18.05 -5.27 11.81
N LEU A 334 -18.45 -6.51 11.55
CA LEU A 334 -19.44 -6.82 10.52
C LEU A 334 -20.81 -6.17 10.81
N LYS A 335 -21.23 -6.14 12.09
CA LYS A 335 -22.45 -5.45 12.54
C LYS A 335 -22.35 -3.94 12.38
N TYR A 336 -21.24 -3.34 12.84
CA TYR A 336 -20.99 -1.90 12.68
C TYR A 336 -21.03 -1.46 11.21
N LEU A 337 -20.45 -2.27 10.32
CA LEU A 337 -20.46 -2.03 8.89
C LEU A 337 -21.81 -2.37 8.21
N LYS A 338 -22.78 -2.88 8.96
CA LYS A 338 -24.10 -3.34 8.45
C LYS A 338 -23.98 -4.39 7.35
N ILE A 339 -22.98 -5.26 7.46
CA ILE A 339 -22.76 -6.40 6.55
C ILE A 339 -23.60 -7.61 6.99
N ILE A 340 -23.81 -7.76 8.30
CA ILE A 340 -24.68 -8.78 8.91
C ILE A 340 -25.70 -8.13 9.83
N ASP A 341 -26.87 -8.74 9.94
CA ASP A 341 -27.92 -8.32 10.88
C ASP A 341 -27.58 -8.70 12.33
N GLU A 342 -28.19 -8.00 13.30
CA GLU A 342 -27.94 -8.23 14.72
C GLU A 342 -28.23 -9.68 15.17
N ASP A 343 -29.22 -10.33 14.53
CA ASP A 343 -29.72 -11.68 14.85
C ASP A 343 -29.10 -12.80 14.02
N ARG A 344 -28.41 -12.48 12.92
CA ARG A 344 -27.76 -13.45 12.01
C ARG A 344 -26.28 -13.61 12.32
N VAL A 345 -25.94 -13.78 13.60
CA VAL A 345 -24.58 -14.09 14.05
C VAL A 345 -24.27 -15.57 13.82
N LYS A 346 -24.23 -15.97 12.55
CA LYS A 346 -23.53 -17.17 12.14
C LYS A 346 -22.72 -16.80 10.93
N ILE A 347 -21.41 -16.58 11.14
CA ILE A 347 -20.43 -16.71 10.08
C ILE A 347 -20.82 -18.00 9.34
N LEU A 348 -21.19 -17.91 8.05
CA LEU A 348 -21.70 -19.08 7.33
C LEU A 348 -20.70 -20.23 7.51
N PRO A 349 -21.14 -21.49 7.69
CA PRO A 349 -20.24 -22.61 8.00
C PRO A 349 -19.01 -22.69 7.07
N GLN A 350 -19.15 -22.31 5.80
CA GLN A 350 -18.04 -22.21 4.83
C GLN A 350 -16.94 -21.21 5.21
N TYR A 351 -17.29 -20.14 5.93
CA TYR A 351 -16.38 -19.10 6.41
C TYR A 351 -15.89 -19.40 7.83
N GLN A 352 -16.65 -20.14 8.65
CA GLN A 352 -16.19 -20.60 9.97
C GLN A 352 -14.94 -21.47 9.85
N TYR A 353 -14.83 -22.34 8.85
CA TYR A 353 -13.63 -23.15 8.66
C TYR A 353 -12.40 -22.32 8.24
N LYS A 354 -12.58 -21.27 7.42
CA LYS A 354 -11.49 -20.35 7.04
C LYS A 354 -11.10 -19.45 8.20
N LEU A 355 -12.08 -18.91 8.91
CA LEU A 355 -11.89 -18.16 10.14
C LEU A 355 -11.20 -19.05 11.18
N TYR A 356 -11.61 -20.31 11.35
CA TYR A 356 -10.95 -21.31 12.17
C TYR A 356 -9.52 -21.57 11.70
N LYS A 357 -9.20 -21.63 10.40
CA LYS A 357 -7.81 -21.73 9.94
C LYS A 357 -6.98 -20.50 10.29
N VAL A 358 -7.54 -19.30 10.13
CA VAL A 358 -6.89 -18.04 10.51
C VAL A 358 -6.72 -17.96 12.03
N ILE A 359 -7.79 -18.19 12.80
CA ILE A 359 -7.80 -18.29 14.26
C ILE A 359 -6.91 -19.43 14.74
N LYS A 360 -6.80 -20.56 14.07
CA LYS A 360 -5.86 -21.65 14.40
C LYS A 360 -4.43 -21.24 14.08
N LYS A 361 -4.19 -20.46 13.03
CA LYS A 361 -2.88 -19.85 12.76
C LYS A 361 -2.56 -18.77 13.80
N LEU A 362 -3.55 -18.04 14.31
CA LEU A 362 -3.43 -17.03 15.39
C LEU A 362 -3.30 -17.67 16.78
N ASN A 363 -4.02 -18.76 17.05
CA ASN A 363 -3.97 -19.58 18.26
C ASN A 363 -2.76 -20.52 18.23
N PHE A 364 -2.19 -20.80 17.06
CA PHE A 364 -0.83 -21.28 16.98
C PHE A 364 0.12 -20.25 17.59
N PHE A 365 -0.19 -18.95 17.62
CA PHE A 365 0.56 -17.97 18.43
C PHE A 365 0.11 -17.88 19.90
N ARG A 366 -0.99 -18.52 20.33
CA ARG A 366 -1.58 -18.34 21.68
C ARG A 366 -1.73 -19.57 22.59
N ASN A 367 -1.89 -20.80 22.10
CA ASN A 367 -2.16 -21.96 22.97
C ASN A 367 -1.09 -23.05 22.91
N GLU A 368 -0.62 -23.44 24.10
CA GLU A 368 0.55 -24.25 24.43
C GLU A 368 0.38 -25.78 24.34
N ARG A 369 -0.63 -26.34 23.64
CA ARG A 369 -0.77 -27.81 23.62
C ARG A 369 -1.02 -28.40 22.23
N LYS A 370 -0.12 -29.34 21.90
CA LYS A 370 -0.07 -30.31 20.79
C LYS A 370 0.42 -29.83 19.41
N ILE A 371 1.64 -29.25 19.34
CA ILE A 371 2.60 -29.50 18.24
C ILE A 371 4.01 -29.52 18.85
N ARG A 372 4.70 -30.67 18.80
CA ARG A 372 6.05 -30.88 19.35
C ARG A 372 7.16 -30.28 18.46
N ILE A 373 6.89 -29.14 17.82
CA ILE A 373 7.75 -28.40 16.89
C ILE A 373 7.48 -26.90 17.10
N SER A 374 8.34 -26.02 17.61
CA SER A 374 9.52 -26.11 18.46
C SER A 374 9.33 -25.01 19.52
N LEU A 375 9.17 -25.39 20.80
CA LEU A 375 8.96 -24.49 21.94
C LEU A 375 10.06 -23.42 22.10
N SER A 376 11.24 -23.61 21.50
CA SER A 376 12.37 -22.69 21.59
C SER A 376 12.14 -21.34 20.92
N ASN A 377 11.46 -21.25 19.76
CA ASN A 377 11.44 -20.00 18.97
C ASN A 377 10.50 -18.92 19.54
N LYS A 378 9.31 -19.30 20.01
CA LYS A 378 8.39 -18.38 20.68
C LYS A 378 8.94 -17.96 22.03
N LYS A 379 9.60 -18.88 22.72
CA LYS A 379 10.31 -18.60 23.96
C LYS A 379 11.41 -17.56 23.70
N ILE A 380 12.25 -17.72 22.68
CA ILE A 380 13.28 -16.72 22.31
C ILE A 380 12.68 -15.34 22.02
N GLN A 381 11.65 -15.21 21.17
CA GLN A 381 11.05 -13.90 20.91
C GLN A 381 10.36 -13.31 22.14
N SER A 382 9.63 -14.14 22.90
CA SER A 382 9.00 -13.75 24.16
C SER A 382 10.04 -13.28 25.17
N ASP A 383 11.12 -14.02 25.33
CA ASP A 383 12.20 -13.75 26.28
C ASP A 383 12.97 -12.50 25.88
N LEU A 384 13.28 -12.33 24.58
CA LEU A 384 13.86 -11.10 24.04
C LEU A 384 12.93 -9.90 24.26
N SER A 385 11.63 -10.06 24.02
CA SER A 385 10.66 -8.99 24.23
C SER A 385 10.53 -8.64 25.71
N LYS A 386 10.48 -9.64 26.60
CA LYS A 386 10.45 -9.45 28.05
C LYS A 386 11.71 -8.75 28.54
N LEU A 387 12.88 -9.17 28.07
CA LEU A 387 14.17 -8.57 28.42
C LEU A 387 14.25 -7.12 27.93
N LEU A 388 13.85 -6.83 26.68
CA LEU A 388 13.77 -5.47 26.15
C LEU A 388 12.83 -4.59 26.96
N ILE A 389 11.62 -5.09 27.26
CA ILE A 389 10.62 -4.36 28.05
C ILE A 389 11.14 -4.09 29.46
N GLN A 390 11.75 -5.08 30.10
CA GLN A 390 12.32 -4.96 31.44
C GLN A 390 13.43 -3.91 31.47
N ARG A 391 14.46 -4.04 30.61
CA ARG A 391 15.58 -3.08 30.55
C ARG A 391 15.11 -1.67 30.17
N TYR A 392 14.09 -1.56 29.32
CA TYR A 392 13.49 -0.27 28.98
C TYR A 392 12.78 0.35 30.18
N LYS A 393 11.98 -0.42 30.93
CA LYS A 393 11.30 0.05 32.14
C LYS A 393 12.31 0.52 33.20
N GLU A 394 13.39 -0.24 33.40
CA GLU A 394 14.49 0.12 34.29
C GLU A 394 15.18 1.42 33.87
N LYS A 395 15.51 1.60 32.58
CA LYS A 395 16.20 2.80 32.07
C LYS A 395 15.33 4.06 32.14
N TYR A 396 14.02 3.96 31.93
CA TYR A 396 13.10 5.11 31.84
C TYR A 396 12.12 5.23 33.01
N ASN A 397 12.35 4.50 34.11
CA ASN A 397 11.54 4.52 35.33
C ASN A 397 10.03 4.33 35.12
N PHE A 398 9.65 3.47 34.16
CA PHE A 398 8.25 3.06 34.02
C PHE A 398 7.93 1.96 35.04
N GLN A 399 6.94 2.18 35.91
CA GLN A 399 6.42 1.15 36.81
C GLN A 399 5.79 -0.03 36.04
#